data_AF-A0A401PSD6-F1
#
_entry.id   AF-A0A401PSD6-F1
#
_cell.length_a   1.000
_cell.length_b   1.000
_cell.length_c   1.000
_cell.angle_alpha   90.00
_cell.angle_beta   90.00
_cell.angle_gamma   90.00
#
_symmetry.space_group_name_H-M   'P 1'
#
loop_
_entity.id
_entity.type
_entity.pdbx_description
1 polymer ?
#
loop_
_entity_poly.entity_id
_entity_poly.type
_entity_poly.pdbx_seq_one_letter_code
_entity_poly.pdbx_strand_id
1 'polypeptide(L)'
;MTWKKVAADITSCVLQENIEPMKRYSISVFPLLPNGVASPISTEAYSKQGAPLIGPKVSGNYISKSQAEVIWEKIPINKCQGFIRNYTIFYSDKLGPVRYVMSDVAERKYTLTGLLAATDYMVKVMATTDAGGTNGSVVNLTTKKSGKYQLVNVPNNQQF
;
A
#
# COMPACT_ATOMS: atom_id res chain seq x y z
N MET A 1 -26.61 5.91 15.58
CA MET A 1 -26.54 6.94 14.51
C MET A 1 -27.10 8.21 15.11
N THR A 2 -26.27 9.22 15.33
CA THR A 2 -26.64 10.45 16.05
C THR A 2 -26.74 11.60 15.05
N TRP A 3 -27.89 12.26 15.00
CA TRP A 3 -28.15 13.40 14.13
C TRP A 3 -28.07 14.70 14.92
N LYS A 4 -27.49 15.73 14.32
CA LYS A 4 -27.46 17.08 14.90
C LYS A 4 -28.01 18.08 13.89
N LYS A 5 -29.11 18.74 14.23
CA LYS A 5 -29.67 19.85 13.45
C LYS A 5 -29.01 21.16 13.90
N VAL A 6 -28.62 21.99 12.94
CA VAL A 6 -28.02 23.32 13.16
C VAL A 6 -28.79 24.37 12.36
N ALA A 7 -28.66 25.64 12.74
CA ALA A 7 -29.23 26.76 11.98
C ALA A 7 -28.51 26.95 10.65
N ALA A 8 -29.17 27.59 9.68
CA ALA A 8 -28.69 27.68 8.29
C ALA A 8 -27.42 28.53 8.11
N ASP A 9 -27.17 29.45 9.02
CA ASP A 9 -26.01 30.34 9.07
C ASP A 9 -24.77 29.70 9.74
N ILE A 10 -24.93 28.53 10.34
CA ILE A 10 -23.86 27.81 11.03
C ILE A 10 -23.05 26.97 10.04
N THR A 11 -21.76 27.28 9.93
CA THR A 11 -20.81 26.58 9.03
C THR A 11 -19.96 25.52 9.73
N SER A 12 -20.05 25.40 11.06
CA SER A 12 -19.30 24.40 11.82
C SER A 12 -20.10 23.85 12.99
N CYS A 13 -19.90 22.57 13.31
CA CYS A 13 -20.47 21.97 14.51
C CYS A 13 -19.57 20.86 15.05
N VAL A 14 -19.63 20.63 16.36
CA VAL A 14 -18.91 19.53 17.01
C VAL A 14 -19.85 18.35 17.21
N LEU A 15 -19.40 17.17 16.79
CA LEU A 15 -19.99 15.87 17.08
C LEU A 15 -19.18 15.22 18.21
N GLN A 16 -19.79 15.01 19.37
CA GLN A 16 -19.09 14.48 20.56
C GLN A 16 -19.54 13.06 20.93
N GLU A 17 -20.77 12.69 20.57
CA GLU A 17 -21.36 11.42 20.99
C GLU A 17 -20.87 10.25 20.13
N ASN A 18 -20.51 9.15 20.79
CA ASN A 18 -20.11 7.89 20.14
C ASN A 18 -18.95 8.03 19.13
N ILE A 19 -18.07 9.00 19.37
CA ILE A 19 -16.85 9.21 18.60
C ILE A 19 -15.69 8.49 19.28
N GLU A 20 -15.25 7.40 18.67
CA GLU A 20 -14.12 6.59 19.12
C GLU A 20 -12.86 6.99 18.35
N PRO A 21 -11.67 6.95 18.97
CA PRO A 21 -10.41 7.14 18.26
C PRO A 21 -10.15 5.97 17.28
N MET A 22 -9.37 6.22 16.22
CA MET A 22 -8.90 5.22 15.25
C MET A 22 -10.00 4.51 14.45
N LYS A 23 -11.20 5.07 14.43
CA LYS A 23 -12.36 4.58 13.67
C LYS A 23 -12.69 5.55 12.54
N ARG A 24 -12.90 5.02 11.33
CA ARG A 24 -13.26 5.82 10.15
C ARG A 24 -14.74 6.12 10.18
N TYR A 25 -15.08 7.39 10.01
CA TYR A 25 -16.45 7.87 9.89
C TYR A 25 -16.67 8.43 8.49
N SER A 26 -17.84 8.16 7.92
CA SER A 26 -18.40 8.97 6.83
C SER A 26 -19.32 10.01 7.45
N ILE A 27 -19.00 11.27 7.27
CA ILE A 27 -19.75 12.41 7.79
C ILE A 27 -20.50 13.04 6.63
N SER A 28 -21.81 13.16 6.76
CA SER A 28 -22.70 13.70 5.74
C SER A 28 -23.45 14.92 6.28
N VAL A 29 -23.50 15.99 5.49
CA VAL A 29 -24.25 17.22 5.79
C VAL A 29 -25.39 17.33 4.80
N PHE A 30 -26.63 17.36 5.31
CA PHE A 30 -27.86 17.42 4.54
C PHE A 30 -28.46 18.83 4.61
N PRO A 31 -28.61 19.56 3.48
CA PRO A 31 -29.33 20.82 3.47
C PRO A 31 -30.83 20.60 3.70
N LEU A 32 -31.40 21.32 4.66
CA LEU A 32 -32.84 21.32 4.92
C LEU A 32 -33.48 22.51 4.20
N LEU A 33 -34.35 22.24 3.22
CA LEU A 33 -35.08 23.22 2.43
C LEU A 33 -36.57 23.24 2.83
N PRO A 34 -37.33 24.31 2.52
CA PRO A 34 -38.75 24.38 2.83
C PRO A 34 -39.59 23.22 2.25
N ASN A 35 -39.16 22.67 1.11
CA ASN A 35 -39.85 21.60 0.39
C ASN A 35 -39.20 20.22 0.54
N GLY A 36 -38.22 20.05 1.44
CA GLY A 36 -37.62 18.75 1.71
C GLY A 36 -36.13 18.81 2.05
N VAL A 37 -35.47 17.66 1.92
CA VAL A 37 -34.03 17.51 2.19
C VAL A 37 -33.29 17.38 0.87
N ALA A 38 -32.27 18.21 0.65
CA ALA A 38 -31.43 18.12 -0.53
C ALA A 38 -30.33 17.06 -0.37
N SER A 39 -29.68 16.71 -1.49
CA SER A 39 -28.56 15.76 -1.50
C SER A 39 -27.45 16.19 -0.55
N PRO A 40 -26.86 15.26 0.23
CA PRO A 40 -25.81 15.59 1.16
C PRO A 40 -24.47 15.81 0.48
N ILE A 41 -23.61 16.59 1.14
CA ILE A 41 -22.16 16.54 0.91
C ILE A 41 -21.56 15.61 1.97
N SER A 42 -20.72 14.67 1.54
CA SER A 42 -20.09 13.70 2.45
C SER A 42 -18.58 13.74 2.37
N THR A 43 -17.93 13.49 3.50
CA THR A 43 -16.48 13.34 3.60
C THR A 43 -16.13 12.26 4.62
N GLU A 44 -14.93 11.71 4.51
CA GLU A 44 -14.43 10.71 5.46
C GLU A 44 -13.47 11.34 6.45
N ALA A 45 -13.54 10.92 7.71
CA ALA A 45 -12.70 11.47 8.77
C ALA A 45 -12.37 10.43 9.84
N TYR A 46 -11.31 10.74 10.58
CA TYR A 46 -10.96 10.11 11.85
C TYR A 46 -10.88 11.22 12.91
N SER A 47 -11.40 10.96 14.10
CA SER A 47 -11.24 11.85 15.26
C SER A 47 -9.79 11.88 15.77
N LYS A 48 -9.12 10.72 15.70
CA LYS A 48 -7.70 10.53 15.97
C LYS A 48 -7.19 9.37 15.11
N GLN A 49 -6.08 9.56 14.42
CA GLN A 49 -5.45 8.50 13.62
C GLN A 49 -4.43 7.71 14.45
N GLY A 50 -4.20 6.46 14.05
CA GLY A 50 -3.16 5.56 14.55
C GLY A 50 -2.41 4.89 13.39
N ALA A 51 -1.31 4.21 13.70
CA ALA A 51 -0.65 3.32 12.75
C ALA A 51 -1.59 2.14 12.40
N PRO A 52 -1.48 1.52 11.21
CA PRO A 52 -2.31 0.37 10.89
C PRO A 52 -2.16 -0.77 11.90
N LEU A 53 -3.24 -1.45 12.28
CA LEU A 53 -3.17 -2.60 13.20
C LEU A 53 -2.40 -3.77 12.60
N ILE A 54 -2.47 -3.93 11.28
CA ILE A 54 -1.78 -4.96 10.52
C ILE A 54 -1.19 -4.31 9.26
N GLY A 55 -0.06 -4.83 8.79
CA GLY A 55 0.45 -4.45 7.48
C GLY A 55 -0.22 -5.25 6.34
N PRO A 56 0.13 -4.93 5.08
CA PRO A 56 -0.38 -5.64 3.92
C PRO A 56 0.04 -7.11 3.89
N LYS A 57 -0.81 -7.97 3.32
CA LYS A 57 -0.41 -9.32 2.94
C LYS A 57 0.36 -9.24 1.62
N VAL A 58 1.55 -9.82 1.59
CA VAL A 58 2.51 -9.72 0.49
C VAL A 58 2.69 -11.08 -0.18
N SER A 59 2.84 -11.09 -1.50
CA SER A 59 3.25 -12.27 -2.27
C SER A 59 4.16 -11.86 -3.44
N GLY A 60 4.88 -12.84 -3.99
CA GLY A 60 5.60 -12.68 -5.24
C GLY A 60 4.78 -13.19 -6.42
N ASN A 61 4.99 -12.58 -7.59
CA ASN A 61 4.39 -13.04 -8.84
C ASN A 61 5.47 -13.43 -9.86
N TYR A 62 5.87 -12.51 -10.75
CA TYR A 62 6.92 -12.75 -11.73
C TYR A 62 8.32 -12.69 -11.09
N ILE A 63 9.17 -13.71 -11.35
CA ILE A 63 10.56 -13.73 -10.87
C ILE A 63 11.51 -14.12 -12.01
N SER A 64 12.54 -13.30 -12.22
CA SER A 64 13.60 -13.48 -13.22
C SER A 64 14.98 -13.56 -12.56
N LYS A 65 16.05 -13.51 -13.36
CA LYS A 65 17.43 -13.50 -12.86
C LYS A 65 17.83 -12.19 -12.18
N SER A 66 17.11 -11.10 -12.45
CA SER A 66 17.47 -9.76 -11.96
C SER A 66 16.28 -8.91 -11.55
N GLN A 67 15.07 -9.47 -11.58
CA GLN A 67 13.84 -8.78 -11.22
C GLN A 67 12.88 -9.70 -10.46
N ALA A 68 12.06 -9.11 -9.59
CA ALA A 68 10.96 -9.78 -8.92
C ALA A 68 9.78 -8.82 -8.74
N GLU A 69 8.59 -9.22 -9.17
CA GLU A 69 7.34 -8.49 -8.92
C GLU A 69 6.78 -8.88 -7.55
N VAL A 70 6.61 -7.87 -6.72
CA VAL A 70 6.02 -7.95 -5.38
C VAL A 70 4.61 -7.41 -5.49
N ILE A 71 3.63 -8.16 -5.00
CA ILE A 71 2.23 -7.74 -4.98
C ILE A 71 1.71 -7.76 -3.54
N TRP A 72 0.75 -6.89 -3.23
CA TRP A 72 0.16 -6.83 -1.89
C TRP A 72 -1.32 -6.47 -1.90
N GLU A 73 -2.04 -6.92 -0.86
CA GLU A 73 -3.47 -6.68 -0.69
C GLU A 73 -3.77 -5.34 0.03
N LYS A 74 -5.00 -4.85 -0.10
CA LYS A 74 -5.50 -3.73 0.70
C LYS A 74 -5.67 -4.16 2.16
N ILE A 75 -5.30 -3.28 3.09
CA ILE A 75 -5.64 -3.46 4.51
C ILE A 75 -7.13 -3.15 4.67
N PRO A 76 -7.91 -4.01 5.35
CA PRO A 76 -9.31 -3.71 5.68
C PRO A 76 -9.44 -2.38 6.41
N ILE A 77 -10.47 -1.60 6.08
CA ILE A 77 -10.61 -0.21 6.54
C ILE A 77 -10.64 -0.07 8.07
N ASN A 78 -11.24 -1.04 8.75
CA ASN A 78 -11.31 -1.13 10.21
C ASN A 78 -9.98 -1.51 10.88
N LYS A 79 -8.97 -1.89 10.09
CA LYS A 79 -7.61 -2.19 10.54
C LYS A 79 -6.60 -1.11 10.13
N CYS A 80 -6.97 -0.15 9.29
CA CYS A 80 -6.06 0.92 8.88
C CYS A 80 -5.76 1.92 10.01
N GLN A 81 -6.72 2.17 10.92
CA GLN A 81 -6.66 3.17 11.98
C GLN A 81 -6.33 4.62 11.54
N GLY A 82 -6.27 4.88 10.25
CA GLY A 82 -5.98 6.16 9.63
C GLY A 82 -6.07 6.06 8.11
N PHE A 83 -5.77 7.15 7.41
CA PHE A 83 -5.63 7.17 5.97
C PHE A 83 -4.24 6.66 5.59
N ILE A 84 -4.16 5.62 4.76
CA ILE A 84 -2.88 5.15 4.21
C ILE A 84 -2.32 6.25 3.31
N ARG A 85 -1.07 6.64 3.54
CA ARG A 85 -0.34 7.68 2.79
C ARG A 85 0.59 7.10 1.75
N ASN A 86 1.22 5.95 2.04
CA ASN A 86 2.09 5.25 1.11
C ASN A 86 2.27 3.78 1.51
N TYR A 87 2.88 3.03 0.60
CA TYR A 87 3.51 1.75 0.90
C TYR A 87 5.03 1.87 0.78
N THR A 88 5.77 1.26 1.69
CA THR A 88 7.23 1.15 1.60
C THR A 88 7.63 -0.33 1.48
N ILE A 89 8.25 -0.68 0.36
CA ILE A 89 8.74 -2.02 0.07
C ILE A 89 10.18 -2.11 0.55
N PHE A 90 10.45 -2.96 1.53
CA PHE A 90 11.79 -3.25 2.04
C PHE A 90 12.26 -4.59 1.50
N TYR A 91 13.53 -4.66 1.10
CA TYR A 91 14.12 -5.88 0.57
C TYR A 91 15.62 -5.95 0.84
N SER A 92 16.11 -7.14 1.15
CA SER A 92 17.53 -7.43 1.31
C SER A 92 17.82 -8.87 0.93
N ASP A 93 19.05 -9.14 0.47
CA ASP A 93 19.56 -10.51 0.53
C ASP A 93 20.05 -10.82 1.96
N LYS A 94 20.54 -12.05 2.20
CA LYS A 94 20.89 -12.52 3.56
C LYS A 94 22.03 -11.73 4.23
N LEU A 95 22.92 -11.12 3.45
CA LEU A 95 24.14 -10.49 3.97
C LEU A 95 24.23 -9.00 3.62
N GLY A 96 23.39 -8.53 2.71
CA GLY A 96 23.39 -7.17 2.21
C GLY A 96 22.56 -6.20 3.05
N PRO A 97 22.75 -4.89 2.85
CA PRO A 97 21.97 -3.87 3.51
C PRO A 97 20.49 -3.92 3.08
N VAL A 98 19.61 -3.49 3.98
CA VAL A 98 18.19 -3.30 3.64
C VAL A 98 18.04 -2.14 2.67
N ARG A 99 17.45 -2.44 1.52
CA ARG A 99 17.03 -1.45 0.52
C ARG A 99 15.54 -1.20 0.65
N TYR A 100 15.08 -0.03 0.20
CA TYR A 100 13.66 0.29 0.20
C TYR A 100 13.25 1.12 -1.01
N VAL A 101 11.96 1.07 -1.32
CA VAL A 101 11.31 1.94 -2.29
C VAL A 101 9.90 2.29 -1.81
N MET A 102 9.48 3.52 -2.08
CA MET A 102 8.12 3.97 -1.77
C MET A 102 7.23 3.85 -3.00
N SER A 103 5.97 3.50 -2.76
CA SER A 103 4.94 3.34 -3.78
C SER A 103 3.71 4.16 -3.40
N ASP A 104 2.97 4.60 -4.43
CA ASP A 104 1.74 5.37 -4.26
C ASP A 104 0.64 4.56 -3.54
N VAL A 105 -0.28 5.26 -2.89
CA VAL A 105 -1.40 4.65 -2.15
C VAL A 105 -2.34 3.81 -3.02
N ALA A 106 -2.45 4.10 -4.32
CA ALA A 106 -3.28 3.35 -5.26
C ALA A 106 -2.63 2.04 -5.73
N GLU A 107 -1.30 1.94 -5.65
CA GLU A 107 -0.55 0.82 -6.20
C GLU A 107 -0.63 -0.43 -5.33
N ARG A 108 -0.68 -1.60 -5.98
CA ARG A 108 -0.72 -2.92 -5.31
C ARG A 108 0.35 -3.87 -5.79
N LYS A 109 1.30 -3.35 -6.57
CA LYS A 109 2.42 -4.11 -7.09
C LYS A 109 3.62 -3.22 -7.33
N TYR A 110 4.81 -3.81 -7.28
CA TYR A 110 6.07 -3.16 -7.62
C TYR A 110 7.08 -4.18 -8.12
N THR A 111 7.79 -3.84 -9.20
CA THR A 111 8.86 -4.69 -9.74
C THR A 111 10.20 -4.23 -9.22
N LEU A 112 10.79 -5.02 -8.31
CA LEU A 112 12.17 -4.86 -7.89
C LEU A 112 13.10 -5.18 -9.08
N THR A 113 14.09 -4.34 -9.32
CA THR A 113 15.06 -4.48 -10.42
C THR A 113 16.50 -4.44 -9.89
N GLY A 114 17.47 -4.86 -10.71
CA GLY A 114 18.88 -4.88 -10.31
C GLY A 114 19.19 -5.89 -9.20
N LEU A 115 18.43 -6.99 -9.15
CA LEU A 115 18.68 -8.08 -8.21
C LEU A 115 19.82 -8.98 -8.70
N LEU A 116 20.56 -9.57 -7.76
CA LEU A 116 21.57 -10.58 -8.07
C LEU A 116 20.88 -11.89 -8.46
N ALA A 117 21.45 -12.62 -9.40
CA ALA A 117 20.95 -13.92 -9.83
C ALA A 117 21.18 -15.00 -8.77
N ALA A 118 20.34 -16.04 -8.76
CA ALA A 118 20.44 -17.16 -7.82
C ALA A 118 20.55 -16.75 -6.33
N THR A 119 19.85 -15.67 -5.96
CA THR A 119 19.95 -15.05 -4.64
C THR A 119 18.58 -15.01 -3.97
N ASP A 120 18.54 -15.39 -2.70
CA ASP A 120 17.35 -15.29 -1.85
C ASP A 120 17.18 -13.85 -1.34
N TYR A 121 16.02 -13.26 -1.59
CA TYR A 121 15.63 -11.96 -1.07
C TYR A 121 14.49 -12.09 -0.06
N MET A 122 14.68 -11.50 1.12
CA MET A 122 13.59 -11.26 2.07
C MET A 122 12.91 -9.95 1.70
N VAL A 123 11.59 -9.97 1.50
CA VAL A 123 10.81 -8.81 1.10
C VAL A 123 9.65 -8.62 2.06
N LYS A 124 9.38 -7.38 2.46
CA LYS A 124 8.19 -6.98 3.22
C LYS A 124 7.67 -5.64 2.74
N VAL A 125 6.38 -5.42 2.88
CA VAL A 125 5.72 -4.14 2.54
C VAL A 125 5.15 -3.54 3.82
N MET A 126 5.48 -2.29 4.10
CA MET A 126 4.91 -1.51 5.20
C MET A 126 3.83 -0.58 4.66
N ALA A 127 2.71 -0.47 5.38
CA ALA A 127 1.73 0.59 5.14
C ALA A 127 1.89 1.69 6.18
N THR A 128 1.80 2.95 5.75
CA THR A 128 2.05 4.12 6.60
C THR A 128 0.83 5.04 6.65
N THR A 129 0.43 5.46 7.84
CA THR A 129 -0.51 6.58 8.08
C THR A 129 0.28 7.77 8.63
N ASP A 130 -0.40 8.91 8.85
CA ASP A 130 0.21 10.09 9.50
C ASP A 130 0.68 9.79 10.94
N ALA A 131 0.18 8.72 11.56
CA ALA A 131 0.47 8.35 12.95
C ALA A 131 1.46 7.18 13.09
N GLY A 132 2.01 6.67 11.97
CA GLY A 132 3.03 5.62 11.98
C GLY A 132 2.81 4.54 10.91
N GLY A 133 3.74 3.59 10.85
CA GLY A 133 3.72 2.51 9.86
C GLY A 133 3.77 1.11 10.47
N THR A 134 3.17 0.15 9.77
CA THR A 134 3.11 -1.25 10.20
C THR A 134 3.55 -2.17 9.08
N ASN A 135 4.56 -3.00 9.39
CA ASN A 135 5.09 -4.00 8.46
C ASN A 135 4.05 -5.10 8.19
N GLY A 136 3.95 -5.49 6.92
CA GLY A 136 3.16 -6.62 6.46
C GLY A 136 3.87 -7.96 6.63
N SER A 137 3.31 -8.98 5.99
CA SER A 137 3.93 -10.31 5.95
C SER A 137 5.26 -10.26 5.20
N VAL A 138 6.22 -11.06 5.67
CA VAL A 138 7.51 -11.24 4.99
C VAL A 138 7.38 -12.39 3.98
N VAL A 139 7.94 -12.21 2.79
CA VAL A 139 8.06 -13.27 1.77
C VAL A 139 9.51 -13.42 1.34
N ASN A 140 9.88 -14.66 0.99
CA ASN A 140 11.19 -14.98 0.44
C ASN A 140 11.05 -15.19 -1.07
N LEU A 141 11.80 -14.44 -1.86
CA LEU A 141 11.82 -14.52 -3.32
C LEU A 141 13.23 -14.90 -3.78
N THR A 142 13.37 -16.01 -4.49
CA THR A 142 14.67 -16.47 -5.00
C THR A 142 14.78 -16.16 -6.50
N THR A 143 15.73 -15.33 -6.89
CA THR A 143 15.97 -15.01 -8.31
C THR A 143 16.49 -16.22 -9.07
N LYS A 144 16.18 -16.28 -10.37
CA LYS A 144 16.64 -17.37 -11.23
C LYS A 144 18.15 -17.30 -11.46
N LYS A 145 18.76 -18.44 -11.79
CA LYS A 145 20.16 -18.50 -12.24
C LYS A 145 20.31 -17.79 -13.59
N SER A 146 21.48 -17.20 -13.84
CA SER A 146 21.86 -16.78 -15.19
C SER A 146 22.01 -18.01 -16.09
N GLY A 147 21.43 -17.97 -17.28
CA GLY A 147 21.68 -19.02 -18.28
C GLY A 147 23.17 -19.07 -18.64
N LYS A 148 23.69 -20.27 -18.90
CA LYS A 148 25.02 -20.43 -19.53
C LYS A 148 24.89 -19.98 -20.99
N TYR A 149 25.59 -18.92 -21.38
CA TYR A 149 25.80 -18.65 -22.80
C TYR A 149 26.78 -19.71 -23.33
N GLN A 150 26.39 -20.47 -24.36
CA GLN A 150 27.31 -21.27 -25.14
C GLN A 150 27.78 -20.44 -26.34
N LEU A 151 29.09 -20.24 -26.45
CA LEU A 151 29.70 -19.75 -27.69
C LEU A 151 29.61 -20.89 -28.70
N VAL A 152 28.76 -20.75 -29.71
CA VAL A 152 28.78 -21.62 -30.87
C VAL A 152 29.78 -21.01 -31.85
N ASN A 153 30.94 -21.65 -32.03
CA ASN A 153 31.82 -21.34 -33.15
C ASN A 153 31.08 -21.74 -34.42
N VAL A 154 30.58 -20.77 -35.16
CA VAL A 154 30.09 -20.99 -36.53
C VAL A 154 31.34 -21.08 -37.41
N PRO A 155 31.61 -22.23 -38.08
CA PRO A 155 32.72 -22.32 -39.01
C PRO A 155 32.54 -21.30 -40.12
N ASN A 156 33.57 -20.49 -40.34
CA ASN A 156 33.58 -19.45 -41.34
C ASN A 156 33.78 -20.10 -42.72
N ASN A 157 32.71 -20.66 -43.29
CA ASN A 157 32.73 -21.15 -44.66
C ASN A 157 32.51 -19.98 -45.62
N GLN A 158 33.55 -19.17 -45.81
CA GLN A 158 33.71 -18.34 -47.00
C GLN A 158 34.86 -18.86 -47.84
N GLN A 159 34.47 -19.39 -49.00
CA GLN A 159 35.09 -19.35 -50.34
C GLN A 159 36.57 -19.74 -50.49
N PHE A 160 36.82 -20.78 -51.31
CA PHE A 160 37.12 -20.61 -52.74
C PHE A 160 36.41 -21.70 -53.54
#